data_AF-A0A7V9FG57-F1
#
_entry.id   AF-A0A7V9FG57-F1
#
_cell.length_a   1.000
_cell.length_b   1.000
_cell.length_c   1.000
_cell.angle_alpha   90.00
_cell.angle_beta   90.00
_cell.angle_gamma   90.00
#
_symmetry.space_group_name_H-M   'P 1'
#
loop_
_entity.id
_entity.type
_entity.pdbx_description
1 polymer ?
#
loop_
_entity_poly.entity_id
_entity_poly.type
_entity_poly.pdbx_seq_one_letter_code
_entity_poly.pdbx_strand_id
1 'polypeptide(L)'
;MTFKPTLWQPIAVVLSVVNLVAAGLAAGTAEPEHAGVHAVIAVGFGLWAQRLRQRPRGDDREAGFEALEDEVGELRRELSEAQERLDFTERLLAQDLESRRVRRE
;
A
#
# COMPACT_ATOMS: atom_id res chain seq x y z
N MET A 1 0.64 -12.55 15.26
CA MET A 1 0.42 -11.32 16.05
C MET A 1 0.51 -10.12 15.10
N THR A 2 -0.50 -9.26 15.04
CA THR A 2 -0.56 -8.15 14.08
C THR A 2 0.11 -6.89 14.64
N PHE A 3 1.13 -6.37 13.95
CA PHE A 3 1.84 -5.15 14.34
C PHE A 3 1.01 -3.90 13.99
N LYS A 4 0.26 -3.36 14.97
CA LYS A 4 -0.53 -2.12 14.81
C LYS A 4 0.31 -0.88 15.12
N PRO A 5 0.61 0.00 14.13
CA PRO A 5 1.46 1.18 14.32
C PRO A 5 0.95 2.13 15.41
N THR A 6 -0.38 2.25 15.56
CA THR A 6 -1.02 3.10 16.57
C THR A 6 -0.70 2.69 18.01
N LEU A 7 -0.43 1.41 18.27
CA LEU A 7 0.03 0.94 19.58
C LEU A 7 1.56 0.96 19.72
N TRP A 8 2.30 0.67 18.65
CA TRP A 8 3.76 0.55 18.71
C TRP A 8 4.50 1.88 18.65
N GLN A 9 3.96 2.89 17.98
CA GLN A 9 4.55 4.23 17.91
C GLN A 9 4.70 4.90 19.28
N PRO A 10 3.67 4.95 20.17
CA PRO A 10 3.84 5.55 21.49
C PRO A 10 4.82 4.76 22.36
N ILE A 11 4.81 3.42 22.26
CA ILE A 11 5.77 2.56 22.98
C ILE A 11 7.21 2.88 22.56
N ALA A 12 7.48 2.99 21.26
CA ALA A 12 8.80 3.32 20.74
C ALA A 12 9.26 4.73 21.18
N VAL A 13 8.36 5.72 21.23
CA VAL A 13 8.67 7.07 21.73
C VAL A 13 9.06 7.01 23.22
N VAL A 14 8.27 6.33 24.05
CA VAL A 14 8.56 6.19 25.49
C VAL A 14 9.91 5.51 25.70
N LEU A 15 10.17 4.42 24.98
CA LEU A 15 11.46 3.71 25.08
C LEU A 15 12.64 4.59 24.64
N SER A 16 12.47 5.39 23.60
CA SER A 16 13.49 6.35 23.16
C SER A 16 13.80 7.38 24.25
N VAL A 17 12.77 8.00 24.84
CA VAL A 17 12.93 9.01 25.91
C VAL A 17 13.58 8.41 27.15
N VAL A 18 13.12 7.24 27.60
CA VAL A 18 13.68 6.55 28.78
C VAL A 18 15.16 6.23 28.58
N ASN A 19 15.55 5.75 27.39
CA ASN A 19 16.95 5.47 27.09
C ASN A 19 17.78 6.75 27.01
N LEU A 20 17.23 7.86 26.51
CA LEU A 20 17.95 9.14 26.48
C LEU A 20 18.24 9.65 27.91
N VAL A 21 17.27 9.51 28.82
CA VAL A 21 17.46 9.85 30.25
C VAL A 21 18.52 8.94 30.87
N ALA A 22 18.46 7.63 30.62
CA ALA A 22 19.44 6.68 31.12
C ALA A 22 20.87 7.00 30.62
N ALA A 23 21.01 7.41 29.35
CA ALA A 23 22.30 7.85 28.80
C ALA A 23 22.85 9.08 29.53
N GLY A 24 22.00 10.07 29.81
CA GLY A 24 22.39 11.27 30.56
C GLY A 24 22.82 10.97 32.01
N LEU A 25 22.12 10.05 32.68
CA LEU A 25 22.48 9.60 34.03
C LEU A 25 23.83 8.86 34.05
N ALA A 26 24.03 7.92 33.13
CA ALA A 26 25.28 7.14 33.03
C ALA A 26 26.49 8.00 32.65
N ALA A 27 26.28 9.02 31.81
CA ALA A 27 27.33 10.00 31.51
C ALA A 27 27.72 10.82 32.75
N GLY A 28 26.75 11.14 33.62
CA GLY A 28 26.97 11.86 34.88
C GLY A 28 27.73 11.06 35.94
N THR A 29 27.74 9.72 35.85
CA THR A 29 28.47 8.82 36.76
C THR A 29 29.83 8.38 36.22
N ALA A 30 30.33 9.00 35.14
CA ALA A 30 31.57 8.65 34.46
C ALA A 30 31.61 7.21 33.90
N GLU A 31 30.45 6.68 33.48
CA GLU A 31 30.33 5.38 32.80
C GLU A 31 30.04 5.57 31.29
N PRO A 32 31.06 5.94 30.49
CA PRO A 32 30.86 6.30 29.09
C PRO A 32 30.35 5.14 28.23
N GLU A 33 30.67 3.89 28.59
CA GLU A 33 30.20 2.69 27.89
C GLU A 33 28.68 2.52 28.02
N HIS A 34 28.15 2.61 29.25
CA HIS A 34 26.72 2.53 29.52
C HIS A 34 25.95 3.70 28.89
N ALA A 35 26.51 4.91 28.96
CA ALA A 35 25.93 6.08 28.29
C ALA A 35 25.82 5.89 26.78
N GLY A 36 26.87 5.34 26.16
CA GLY A 36 26.90 5.04 24.72
C GLY A 36 25.84 4.03 24.30
N VAL A 37 25.68 2.93 25.04
CA VAL A 37 24.67 1.90 24.76
C VAL A 37 23.26 2.48 24.83
N HIS A 38 22.94 3.24 25.87
CA HIS A 38 21.64 3.88 26.01
C HIS A 38 21.38 4.92 24.91
N ALA A 39 22.38 5.70 24.52
CA ALA A 39 22.25 6.66 23.42
C ALA A 39 21.93 5.98 22.08
N VAL A 40 22.63 4.89 21.75
CA VAL A 40 22.36 4.13 20.50
C VAL A 40 20.95 3.55 20.50
N ILE A 41 20.52 2.97 21.63
CA ILE A 41 19.16 2.42 21.78
C ILE A 41 18.11 3.53 21.64
N ALA A 42 18.33 4.69 22.26
CA ALA A 42 17.43 5.83 22.16
C ALA A 42 17.23 6.29 20.71
N VAL A 43 18.32 6.40 19.95
CA VAL A 43 18.29 6.74 18.52
C VAL A 43 17.56 5.68 17.71
N GLY A 44 17.85 4.39 17.95
CA GLY A 44 17.19 3.28 17.27
C GLY A 44 15.67 3.30 17.44
N PHE A 45 15.18 3.51 18.67
CA PHE A 45 13.76 3.64 18.94
C PHE A 45 13.14 4.90 18.35
N GLY A 46 13.87 6.03 18.34
CA GLY A 46 13.42 7.28 17.73
C GLY A 46 13.21 7.16 16.21
N LEU A 47 14.19 6.57 15.52
CA LEU A 47 14.09 6.28 14.08
C LEU A 47 12.96 5.30 13.77
N TRP A 48 12.77 4.27 14.62
CA TRP A 48 11.68 3.33 14.45
C TRP A 48 10.30 3.97 14.65
N ALA A 49 10.16 4.85 15.65
CA ALA A 49 8.94 5.64 15.85
C ALA A 49 8.63 6.53 14.63
N GLN A 50 9.65 7.19 14.06
CA GLN A 50 9.51 7.99 12.85
C GLN A 50 9.08 7.12 11.66
N ARG A 51 9.68 5.93 11.51
CA ARG A 51 9.35 4.98 10.45
C ARG A 51 7.92 4.43 10.55
N LEU A 52 7.42 4.23 11.78
CA LEU A 52 6.04 3.83 12.05
C LEU A 52 5.04 4.94 11.72
N ARG A 53 5.42 6.21 11.92
CA ARG A 53 4.62 7.39 11.54
C ARG A 53 4.58 7.64 10.03
N GLN A 54 5.62 7.24 9.29
CA GLN A 54 5.72 7.41 7.84
C GLN A 54 5.06 6.29 7.02
N ARG A 55 4.43 5.28 7.63
CA ARG A 55 3.58 4.38 6.84
C ARG A 55 2.47 5.21 6.20
N PRO A 56 2.16 5.00 4.90
CA PRO A 56 1.09 5.73 4.22
C PRO A 56 -0.14 5.71 5.13
N ARG A 57 -0.67 6.89 5.43
CA ARG A 57 -1.88 6.98 6.25
C ARG A 57 -2.98 6.20 5.51
N GLY A 58 -3.96 5.67 6.25
CA GLY A 58 -5.06 4.90 5.66
C GLY A 58 -5.60 5.52 4.37
N ASP A 59 -5.73 6.85 4.36
CA ASP A 59 -6.07 7.69 3.20
C ASP A 59 -5.31 7.38 1.91
N ASP A 60 -3.98 7.31 1.92
CA ASP A 60 -3.18 7.10 0.70
C ASP A 60 -3.45 5.71 0.11
N ARG A 61 -3.79 4.75 0.97
CA ARG A 61 -4.13 3.39 0.57
C ARG A 61 -5.57 3.30 0.08
N GLU A 62 -6.47 4.04 0.70
CA GLU A 62 -7.89 4.11 0.35
C GLU A 62 -8.09 4.84 -1.00
N ALA A 63 -7.39 5.95 -1.22
CA ALA A 63 -7.32 6.63 -2.51
C ALA A 63 -6.72 5.74 -3.61
N GLY A 64 -5.72 4.91 -3.27
CA GLY A 64 -5.17 3.92 -4.19
C GLY A 64 -6.15 2.80 -4.55
N PHE A 65 -7.05 2.44 -3.64
CA PHE A 65 -8.12 1.47 -3.92
C PHE A 65 -9.22 2.08 -4.78
N GLU A 66 -9.66 3.30 -4.48
CA GLU A 66 -10.66 4.02 -5.26
C GLU A 66 -10.20 4.21 -6.73
N ALA A 67 -8.96 4.63 -6.93
CA ALA A 67 -8.38 4.74 -8.27
C ALA A 67 -8.33 3.38 -9.02
N LEU A 68 -8.09 2.28 -8.30
CA LEU A 68 -8.09 0.93 -8.87
C LEU A 68 -9.52 0.48 -9.24
N GLU A 69 -10.50 0.80 -8.41
CA GLU A 69 -11.91 0.48 -8.65
C GLU A 69 -12.42 1.19 -9.92
N ASP A 70 -12.05 2.47 -10.08
CA ASP A 70 -12.35 3.23 -11.29
C ASP A 70 -11.71 2.62 -12.54
N GLU A 71 -10.43 2.24 -12.47
CA GLU A 71 -9.71 1.61 -13.59
C GLU A 71 -10.33 0.25 -13.97
N VAL A 72 -10.72 -0.56 -12.98
CA VAL A 72 -11.43 -1.83 -13.22
C VAL A 72 -12.82 -1.58 -13.82
N GLY A 73 -13.53 -0.55 -13.37
CA GLY A 73 -14.81 -0.14 -13.93
C GLY A 73 -14.69 0.23 -15.42
N GLU A 74 -13.66 1.00 -15.76
CA GLU A 74 -13.37 1.42 -17.12
C GLU A 74 -12.99 0.23 -18.02
N LEU A 75 -12.08 -0.64 -17.55
CA LEU A 75 -11.71 -1.85 -18.29
C LEU A 75 -12.92 -2.75 -18.55
N ARG A 76 -13.85 -2.86 -17.60
CA ARG A 76 -15.08 -3.64 -17.77
C ARG A 76 -15.99 -3.01 -18.83
N ARG A 77 -16.07 -1.69 -18.89
CA ARG A 77 -16.82 -0.95 -19.92
C ARG A 77 -16.22 -1.19 -21.31
N GLU A 78 -14.92 -1.01 -21.45
CA GLU A 78 -14.20 -1.25 -22.71
C GLU A 78 -14.36 -2.70 -23.19
N LEU A 79 -14.27 -3.67 -22.27
CA LEU A 79 -14.49 -5.07 -22.59
C LEU A 79 -15.91 -5.33 -23.10
N SER A 80 -16.92 -4.71 -22.48
CA SER A 80 -18.32 -4.82 -22.93
C SER A 80 -18.52 -4.26 -24.33
N GLU A 81 -17.91 -3.11 -24.64
CA GLU A 81 -17.97 -2.51 -25.98
C GLU A 81 -17.25 -3.36 -27.02
N ALA A 82 -16.10 -3.93 -26.67
CA ALA A 82 -15.38 -4.86 -27.54
C ALA A 82 -16.22 -6.11 -27.84
N GLN A 83 -16.92 -6.66 -26.84
CA GLN A 83 -17.82 -7.79 -27.01
C GLN A 83 -18.99 -7.46 -27.95
N GLU A 84 -19.60 -6.28 -27.82
CA GLU A 84 -20.70 -5.86 -28.70
C GLU A 84 -20.25 -5.74 -30.16
N ARG A 85 -19.06 -5.17 -30.40
CA ARG A 85 -18.48 -5.07 -31.75
C ARG A 85 -18.17 -6.44 -32.35
N LEU A 86 -17.70 -7.38 -31.54
CA LEU A 86 -17.46 -8.75 -31.98
C LEU A 86 -18.77 -9.45 -32.34
N ASP A 87 -19.79 -9.37 -31.48
CA ASP A 87 -21.12 -9.95 -31.74
C ASP A 87 -21.77 -9.35 -33.00
N PHE A 88 -21.62 -8.04 -33.22
CA PHE A 88 -22.08 -7.40 -34.45
C PHE A 88 -21.37 -7.95 -35.70
N THR A 89 -20.04 -8.13 -35.61
CA THR A 89 -19.25 -8.68 -36.71
C THR A 89 -19.65 -10.12 -37.01
N GLU A 90 -19.89 -10.92 -35.97
CA GLU A 90 -20.38 -12.30 -36.11
C GLU A 90 -21.74 -12.34 -36.83
N ARG A 91 -22.69 -11.48 -36.43
CA ARG A 91 -24.01 -11.39 -37.08
C ARG A 91 -23.90 -11.00 -38.56
N LEU A 92 -23.02 -10.06 -38.92
CA LEU A 92 -22.79 -9.68 -40.32
C LEU A 92 -22.21 -10.84 -41.15
N LEU A 93 -21.24 -11.56 -40.60
CA LEU A 93 -20.63 -12.71 -41.29
C LEU A 93 -21.64 -13.84 -41.50
N ALA A 94 -22.49 -14.11 -40.51
CA ALA A 94 -23.57 -15.09 -40.64
C ALA A 94 -24.57 -14.73 -41.75
N GLN A 95 -24.92 -13.44 -41.89
CA GLN A 95 -25.81 -12.95 -42.95
C GLN A 95 -25.18 -13.07 -44.36
N ASP A 96 -23.88 -12.79 -44.52
CA ASP A 96 -23.19 -12.97 -45.82
C ASP A 96 -23.16 -14.44 -46.24
N LEU A 97 -22.86 -15.34 -45.30
CA LEU A 97 -22.86 -16.78 -45.54
C LEU A 97 -24.25 -17.29 -45.99
N GLU A 98 -25.32 -16.87 -45.30
CA GLU A 98 -26.68 -17.26 -45.65
C GLU A 98 -27.09 -16.70 -47.04
N SER A 99 -26.75 -15.43 -47.31
CA SER A 99 -27.03 -14.80 -48.61
C SER A 99 -26.31 -15.48 -49.78
N ARG A 100 -25.09 -16.00 -49.56
CA ARG A 100 -24.36 -16.78 -50.57
C ARG A 100 -24.95 -18.17 -50.78
N ARG A 101 -25.51 -18.78 -49.74
CA ARG A 101 -26.17 -20.09 -49.83
C ARG A 101 -27.43 -20.01 -50.68
N VAL A 102 -28.31 -19.05 -50.38
CA VAL A 102 -29.56 -18.82 -51.13
C VAL A 102 -29.29 -18.46 -52.59
N ARG A 103 -28.16 -17.82 -52.92
CA ARG A 103 -27.78 -17.50 -54.32
C ARG A 103 -27.32 -18.72 -55.12
N ARG A 104 -26.87 -19.80 -54.47
CA ARG A 104 -26.36 -21.01 -55.15
C ARG A 104 -27.44 -22.07 -55.41
N GLU A 105 -28.62 -21.91 -54.82
CA GLU A 105 -29.82 -22.73 -55.07
C GLU A 105 -30.69 -22.10 -56.17
#